data_AF-A0A9E3K8W2-F1
#
_entry.id   AF-A0A9E3K8W2-F1
#
_cell.length_a   1.000
_cell.length_b   1.000
_cell.length_c   1.000
_cell.angle_alpha   90.00
_cell.angle_beta   90.00
_cell.angle_gamma   90.00
#
_symmetry.space_group_name_H-M   'P 1'
#
loop_
_entity.id
_entity.type
_entity.pdbx_description
1 polymer ?
#
loop_
_entity_poly.entity_id
_entity_poly.type
_entity_poly.pdbx_seq_one_letter_code
_entity_poly.pdbx_strand_id
1 'polypeptide(L)'
;MSGGDWKAFFKGVQDGDIELVGYYLRMGIDPNYQHPEEMTSPLLESIRKNHIDIAKLLLDNGADPSIRGVMEGKNPREVAEGLGNGAALDLLAHYE
;
A
#
# COMPACT_ATOMS: atom_id res chain seq x y z
N MET A 1 6.22 -1.71 18.88
CA MET A 1 6.48 -2.38 17.60
C MET A 1 7.99 -2.42 17.39
N SER A 2 8.52 -3.59 17.09
CA SER A 2 9.96 -3.76 16.86
C SER A 2 10.30 -3.32 15.44
N GLY A 3 11.57 -3.00 15.19
CA GLY A 3 12.06 -2.65 13.86
C GLY A 3 11.80 -3.74 12.78
N GLY A 4 11.59 -4.99 13.21
CA GLY A 4 11.35 -6.10 12.28
C GLY A 4 9.94 -6.16 11.72
N ASP A 5 8.95 -5.62 12.44
CA ASP A 5 7.53 -5.82 12.12
C ASP A 5 7.13 -5.08 10.84
N TRP A 6 7.60 -3.83 10.68
CA TRP A 6 7.32 -3.02 9.48
C TRP A 6 8.02 -3.57 8.23
N LYS A 7 9.24 -4.10 8.37
CA LYS A 7 9.99 -4.68 7.25
C LYS A 7 9.36 -5.97 6.75
N ALA A 8 8.95 -6.85 7.66
CA ALA A 8 8.27 -8.10 7.32
C ALA A 8 6.90 -7.83 6.68
N PHE A 9 6.12 -6.90 7.24
CA PHE A 9 4.87 -6.46 6.64
C PHE A 9 5.05 -5.90 5.23
N PHE A 10 6.00 -4.98 5.05
CA PHE A 10 6.26 -4.38 3.73
C PHE A 10 6.71 -5.42 2.71
N LYS A 11 7.52 -6.39 3.12
CA LYS A 11 7.92 -7.51 2.26
C LYS A 11 6.69 -8.33 1.81
N GLY A 12 5.73 -8.57 2.69
CA GLY A 12 4.45 -9.20 2.32
C GLY A 12 3.68 -8.41 1.27
N VAL A 13 3.65 -7.07 1.37
CA VAL A 13 3.06 -6.20 0.35
C VAL A 13 3.78 -6.36 -1.00
N GLN A 14 5.11 -6.37 -1.00
CA GLN A 14 5.91 -6.53 -2.22
C GLN A 14 5.76 -7.91 -2.87
N ASP A 15 5.58 -8.96 -2.07
CA ASP A 15 5.53 -10.35 -2.52
C ASP A 15 4.12 -10.84 -2.84
N GLY A 16 3.08 -10.08 -2.50
CA GLY A 16 1.69 -10.48 -2.73
C GLY A 16 1.14 -11.39 -1.63
N ASP A 17 1.77 -11.42 -0.46
CA ASP A 17 1.35 -12.24 0.68
C ASP A 17 0.25 -11.54 1.48
N ILE A 18 -0.98 -11.66 1.00
CA ILE A 18 -2.16 -11.03 1.61
C ILE A 18 -2.41 -11.51 3.05
N GLU A 19 -2.07 -12.76 3.38
CA GLU A 19 -2.24 -13.32 4.72
C GLU A 19 -1.27 -12.67 5.72
N LEU A 20 0.00 -12.50 5.33
CA LEU A 20 1.01 -11.82 6.14
C LEU A 20 0.65 -10.34 6.33
N VAL A 21 0.23 -9.66 5.25
CA VAL A 21 -0.26 -8.27 5.31
C VAL A 21 -1.44 -8.17 6.30
N GLY A 22 -2.44 -9.03 6.15
CA GLY A 22 -3.61 -9.05 7.02
C GLY A 22 -3.27 -9.36 8.48
N TYR A 23 -2.31 -10.25 8.74
CA TYR A 23 -1.83 -10.54 10.10
C TYR A 23 -1.30 -9.30 10.80
N TYR A 24 -0.42 -8.55 10.14
CA TYR A 24 0.20 -7.38 10.73
C TYR A 24 -0.75 -6.17 10.85
N LEU A 25 -1.68 -6.00 9.92
CA LEU A 25 -2.75 -5.00 10.07
C LEU A 25 -3.59 -5.28 11.33
N ARG A 26 -3.93 -6.54 11.59
CA ARG A 26 -4.62 -6.93 12.85
C ARG A 26 -3.77 -6.70 14.10
N MET A 27 -2.44 -6.69 13.98
CA MET A 27 -1.51 -6.32 15.06
C MET A 27 -1.36 -4.80 15.23
N GLY A 28 -2.09 -4.01 14.44
CA GLY A 28 -2.16 -2.55 14.57
C GLY A 28 -1.03 -1.82 13.86
N ILE A 29 -0.32 -2.44 12.91
CA ILE A 29 0.58 -1.69 12.04
C ILE A 29 -0.22 -0.59 11.34
N ASP A 30 0.30 0.63 11.39
CA ASP A 30 -0.27 1.78 10.69
C ASP A 30 -0.16 1.58 9.16
N PRO A 31 -1.24 1.40 8.40
CA PRO A 31 -1.13 1.21 6.95
C PRO A 31 -0.59 2.44 6.21
N ASN A 32 -0.48 3.59 6.87
CA ASN A 32 -0.06 4.86 6.28
C ASN A 32 1.42 5.19 6.46
N TYR A 33 2.20 4.34 7.14
CA TYR A 33 3.62 4.62 7.33
C TYR A 33 4.34 4.69 5.98
N GLN A 34 5.36 5.55 5.91
CA GLN A 34 6.31 5.57 4.79
C GLN A 34 7.49 4.69 5.17
N HIS A 35 7.74 3.62 4.40
CA HIS A 35 8.84 2.70 4.70
C HIS A 35 10.17 3.45 4.59
N PRO A 36 10.99 3.53 5.65
CA PRO A 36 12.15 4.42 5.68
C PRO A 36 13.24 4.03 4.69
N GLU A 37 13.37 2.74 4.36
CA GLU A 37 14.38 2.24 3.40
C GLU A 37 13.86 2.27 1.95
N GLU A 38 12.55 2.12 1.74
CA GLU A 38 11.94 1.99 0.40
C GLU A 38 11.28 3.30 -0.06
N MET A 39 11.15 4.26 0.86
CA MET A 39 10.64 5.61 0.65
C MET A 39 9.26 5.67 -0.04
N THR A 40 8.36 4.77 0.35
CA THR A 40 6.99 4.69 -0.17
C THR A 40 6.03 4.11 0.87
N SER A 41 4.72 4.28 0.67
CA SER A 41 3.70 3.63 1.50
C SER A 41 3.37 2.21 1.03
N PRO A 42 2.83 1.36 1.92
CA PRO A 42 2.25 0.07 1.55
C PRO A 42 1.27 0.14 0.38
N LEU A 43 0.35 1.12 0.40
CA LEU A 43 -0.67 1.26 -0.63
C LEU A 43 -0.07 1.57 -2.01
N LEU A 44 0.89 2.50 -2.07
CA LEU A 44 1.58 2.82 -3.32
C LEU A 44 2.34 1.61 -3.88
N GLU A 45 3.03 0.86 -3.02
CA GLU A 45 3.79 -0.32 -3.44
C GLU A 45 2.87 -1.42 -3.96
N SER A 46 1.73 -1.68 -3.32
CA SER A 46 0.75 -2.66 -3.81
C SER A 46 0.23 -2.33 -5.21
N ILE A 47 0.01 -1.04 -5.52
CA ILE A 47 -0.44 -0.59 -6.86
C ILE A 47 0.66 -0.80 -7.90
N ARG A 48 1.91 -0.46 -7.56
CA ARG A 48 3.07 -0.67 -8.45
C ARG A 48 3.30 -2.14 -8.78
N LYS A 49 3.08 -3.01 -7.79
CA LYS A 49 3.17 -4.47 -7.95
C LYS A 49 1.93 -5.11 -8.56
N ASN A 50 0.87 -4.32 -8.79
CA ASN A 50 -0.43 -4.78 -9.26
C ASN A 50 -1.11 -5.80 -8.32
N HIS A 51 -0.86 -5.69 -7.02
CA HIS A 51 -1.51 -6.47 -5.96
C HIS A 51 -2.80 -5.76 -5.50
N ILE A 52 -3.83 -5.82 -6.35
CA ILE A 52 -5.08 -5.07 -6.16
C ILE A 52 -5.86 -5.53 -4.92
N ASP A 53 -5.77 -6.82 -4.59
CA ASP A 53 -6.35 -7.41 -3.39
C ASP A 53 -5.70 -6.87 -2.10
N ILE A 54 -4.37 -6.74 -2.09
CA ILE A 54 -3.63 -6.08 -1.00
C ILE A 54 -3.95 -4.60 -0.94
N ALA A 55 -4.01 -3.90 -2.07
CA ALA A 55 -4.40 -2.49 -2.12
C ALA A 55 -5.78 -2.28 -1.48
N LYS A 56 -6.75 -3.14 -1.83
CA LYS A 56 -8.08 -3.13 -1.23
C LYS A 56 -8.02 -3.41 0.27
N LEU A 57 -7.27 -4.42 0.71
CA LEU A 57 -7.14 -4.75 2.12
C LEU A 57 -6.55 -3.58 2.94
N LEU A 58 -5.56 -2.89 2.39
CA LEU A 58 -4.97 -1.70 3.01
C LEU A 58 -6.01 -0.58 3.14
N LEU A 59 -6.76 -0.28 2.07
CA LEU A 59 -7.83 0.73 2.06
C LEU A 59 -8.95 0.39 3.06
N ASP A 60 -9.40 -0.87 3.09
CA ASP A 60 -10.39 -1.38 4.06
C ASP A 60 -9.92 -1.19 5.52
N ASN A 61 -8.60 -1.13 5.75
CA ASN A 61 -8.00 -0.91 7.07
C ASN A 61 -7.56 0.55 7.31
N GLY A 62 -8.02 1.50 6.50
CA GLY A 62 -7.80 2.94 6.70
C GLY A 62 -6.51 3.48 6.10
N ALA A 63 -5.94 2.80 5.08
CA ALA A 63 -4.93 3.42 4.24
C ALA A 63 -5.51 4.66 3.54
N ASP A 64 -4.79 5.77 3.58
CA ASP A 64 -5.18 7.05 3.00
C ASP A 64 -4.68 7.13 1.53
N PRO A 65 -5.60 7.13 0.54
CA PRO A 65 -5.24 7.18 -0.86
C PRO A 65 -4.73 8.56 -1.32
N SER A 66 -4.71 9.57 -0.45
CA SER A 66 -4.16 10.90 -0.74
C SER A 66 -2.66 11.03 -0.46
N ILE A 67 -2.08 10.09 0.30
CA ILE A 67 -0.67 10.13 0.68
C ILE A 67 0.23 10.04 -0.55
N ARG A 68 1.13 11.00 -0.69
CA ARG A 68 2.12 11.05 -1.77
C ARG A 68 3.39 10.29 -1.39
N GLY A 69 3.89 9.47 -2.31
CA GLY A 69 5.15 8.75 -2.16
C GLY A 69 6.34 9.70 -2.12
N VAL A 70 7.36 9.38 -1.32
CA VAL A 70 8.51 10.26 -1.11
C VAL A 70 9.38 10.36 -2.37
N MET A 71 9.49 9.30 -3.17
CA MET A 71 10.34 9.28 -4.36
C MET A 71 9.79 10.10 -5.54
N GLU A 72 8.53 9.88 -5.88
CA GLU A 72 7.90 10.42 -7.08
C GLU A 72 6.97 11.61 -6.81
N GLY A 73 6.63 11.86 -5.55
CA GLY A 73 5.69 12.92 -5.15
C GLY A 73 4.26 12.67 -5.62
N LYS A 74 3.91 11.45 -6.01
CA LYS A 74 2.60 11.05 -6.54
C LYS A 74 1.77 10.30 -5.51
N ASN A 75 0.46 10.50 -5.55
CA ASN A 75 -0.48 9.70 -4.77
C ASN A 75 -0.84 8.38 -5.50
N PRO A 76 -1.48 7.41 -4.82
CA PRO A 76 -2.00 6.18 -5.40
C PRO A 76 -2.68 6.31 -6.76
N ARG A 77 -3.55 7.30 -6.94
CA ARG A 77 -4.29 7.53 -8.18
C ARG A 77 -3.37 7.94 -9.32
N GLU A 78 -2.52 8.95 -9.10
CA GLU A 78 -1.55 9.44 -10.10
C GLU A 78 -0.53 8.35 -10.50
N VAL A 79 -0.20 7.43 -9.58
CA VAL A 79 0.61 6.25 -9.87
C VAL A 79 -0.17 5.26 -10.74
N ALA A 80 -1.41 4.93 -10.39
CA ALA A 80 -2.25 4.03 -11.18
C ALA A 80 -2.51 4.57 -12.60
N GLU A 81 -2.74 5.87 -12.76
CA GLU A 81 -2.88 6.55 -14.06
C GLU A 81 -1.60 6.41 -14.89
N GLY A 82 -0.43 6.67 -14.28
CA GLY A 82 0.87 6.54 -14.95
C GLY A 82 1.22 5.12 -15.40
N LEU A 83 0.65 4.11 -14.72
CA LEU A 83 0.81 2.70 -15.06
C LEU A 83 -0.26 2.17 -16.03
N GLY A 84 -1.33 2.94 -16.30
CA GLY A 84 -2.50 2.47 -17.03
C GLY A 84 -3.27 1.36 -16.28
N ASN A 85 -3.20 1.35 -14.95
CA ASN A 85 -3.80 0.32 -14.12
C ASN A 85 -5.29 0.61 -13.85
N GLY A 86 -6.15 0.21 -14.79
CA GLY A 86 -7.60 0.43 -14.69
C GLY A 86 -8.22 -0.19 -13.42
N ALA A 87 -7.79 -1.38 -13.00
CA ALA A 87 -8.31 -2.04 -11.80
C ALA A 87 -7.98 -1.25 -10.53
N ALA A 88 -6.78 -0.67 -10.43
CA ALA A 88 -6.42 0.20 -9.31
C ALA A 88 -7.22 1.52 -9.33
N LEU A 89 -7.50 2.08 -10.51
CA LEU A 89 -8.32 3.30 -10.64
C LEU A 89 -9.76 3.05 -10.21
N ASP A 90 -10.35 1.96 -10.68
CA ASP A 90 -11.69 1.54 -10.30
C ASP A 90 -11.77 1.30 -8.79
N LEU A 91 -10.76 0.62 -8.22
CA LEU A 91 -10.68 0.40 -6.79
C LEU A 91 -10.62 1.74 -6.01
N LEU A 92 -9.69 2.63 -6.37
CA LEU A 92 -9.48 3.89 -5.67
C LEU A 92 -10.69 4.82 -5.73
N ALA A 93 -11.45 4.80 -6.84
CA ALA A 93 -12.68 5.59 -6.99
C ALA A 93 -13.77 5.25 -5.96
N HIS A 94 -13.66 4.11 -5.27
CA HIS A 94 -14.56 3.72 -4.18
C HIS A 94 -14.12 4.24 -2.79
N TYR A 95 -12.95 4.86 -2.67
CA TYR A 95 -12.35 5.31 -1.40
C TYR A 95 -11.91 6.79 -1.42
N GLU A 96 -12.49 7.60 -2.31
CA GLU A 96 -12.29 9.07 -2.39
C GLU A 96 -13.12 9.85 -1.36
#